data_AF-A0A5A9FA92-F1
#
_entry.id   AF-A0A5A9FA92-F1
#
_cell.length_a   1.000
_cell.length_b   1.000
_cell.length_c   1.000
_cell.angle_alpha   90.00
_cell.angle_beta   90.00
_cell.angle_gamma   90.00
#
_symmetry.space_group_name_H-M   'P 1'
#
loop_
_entity.id
_entity.type
_entity.pdbx_description
1 polymer ?
#
loop_
_entity_poly.entity_id
_entity_poly.type
_entity_poly.pdbx_seq_one_letter_code
_entity_poly.pdbx_strand_id
1 'polypeptide(L)'
;MIGIDDLMMCSGADLYRYYRLSFPLQTTMDGIYITEIEYIGSGISYPQTAAPASSITAKNELFSSKNVAFDKSTSSGQWHDGTPSWITIDFGATTPVEATAVAITIGPMGGDPNMFSVECSHDNATWVTRLARSGVTWTSSNQRQVFNFTA
;
A
#
# COMPACT_ATOMS: atom_id res chain seq x y z
N MET A 1 -5.51 -30.31 24.48
CA MET A 1 -4.38 -29.36 24.43
C MET A 1 -3.89 -29.35 23.01
N ILE A 2 -4.24 -28.31 22.25
CA ILE A 2 -3.64 -28.05 20.94
C ILE A 2 -2.39 -27.21 21.21
N GLY A 3 -1.26 -27.65 20.68
CA GLY A 3 0.06 -27.06 20.91
C GLY A 3 0.15 -25.67 20.32
N ILE A 4 0.85 -24.80 21.03
CA ILE A 4 1.16 -23.40 20.69
C ILE A 4 2.24 -23.26 19.60
N ASP A 5 2.50 -24.33 18.85
CA ASP A 5 3.56 -24.40 17.81
C ASP A 5 3.01 -24.47 16.37
N ASP A 6 1.72 -24.20 16.14
CA ASP A 6 1.19 -23.91 14.79
C ASP A 6 1.42 -22.43 14.36
N LEU A 7 2.28 -21.71 15.09
CA LEU A 7 2.76 -20.37 14.70
C LEU A 7 3.85 -20.51 13.61
N MET A 8 3.65 -19.86 12.47
CA MET A 8 4.60 -19.71 11.34
C MET A 8 4.72 -20.86 10.34
N MET A 9 3.60 -21.29 9.77
CA MET A 9 3.58 -21.70 8.37
C MET A 9 2.86 -20.61 7.58
N CYS A 10 3.61 -19.86 6.75
CA CYS A 10 3.09 -18.85 5.83
C CYS A 10 2.29 -19.57 4.73
N SER A 11 1.05 -19.95 5.01
CA SER A 11 0.04 -20.22 3.99
C SER A 11 -0.68 -18.91 3.76
N GLY A 12 -0.51 -18.31 2.59
CA GLY A 12 -1.04 -16.98 2.29
C GLY A 12 -2.55 -16.87 2.58
N ALA A 13 -2.91 -16.18 3.67
CA ALA A 13 -4.25 -15.70 4.03
C ALA A 13 -4.32 -15.09 5.46
N ASP A 14 -3.23 -14.53 6.01
CA ASP A 14 -3.34 -13.92 7.34
C ASP A 14 -4.13 -12.59 7.30
N LEU A 15 -5.02 -12.43 8.28
CA LEU A 15 -5.84 -11.24 8.48
C LEU A 15 -5.02 -10.14 9.17
N TYR A 16 -4.53 -9.16 8.41
CA TYR A 16 -3.75 -8.04 8.94
C TYR A 16 -4.59 -6.79 9.16
N ARG A 17 -4.23 -6.03 10.20
CA ARG A 17 -4.85 -4.74 10.51
C ARG A 17 -4.17 -3.60 9.74
N TYR A 18 -2.85 -3.65 9.65
CA TYR A 18 -2.04 -2.60 9.05
C TYR A 18 -1.42 -3.09 7.76
N TYR A 19 -1.44 -2.22 6.75
CA TYR A 19 -0.72 -2.42 5.50
C TYR A 19 0.10 -1.18 5.18
N ARG A 20 1.39 -1.39 4.92
CA ARG A 20 2.35 -0.34 4.59
C ARG A 20 2.90 -0.56 3.18
N LEU A 21 2.86 0.49 2.38
CA LEU A 21 3.55 0.58 1.10
C LEU A 21 4.78 1.49 1.28
N SER A 22 5.97 0.92 1.11
CA SER A 22 7.25 1.57 1.39
C SER A 22 8.03 1.84 0.11
N PHE A 23 8.61 3.03 0.00
CA PHE A 23 9.40 3.51 -1.14
C PHE A 23 10.82 3.87 -0.67
N PRO A 24 11.77 2.92 -0.71
CA PRO A 24 13.08 3.12 -0.08
C PRO A 24 13.96 4.13 -0.84
N LEU A 25 13.79 4.22 -2.16
CA LEU A 25 14.47 5.17 -3.02
C LEU A 25 13.71 5.23 -4.35
N GLN A 26 13.55 6.42 -4.93
CA GLN A 26 13.15 6.55 -6.34
C GLN A 26 14.30 7.14 -7.15
N THR A 27 14.35 6.80 -8.43
CA THR A 27 15.36 7.32 -9.36
C THR A 27 15.04 8.73 -9.87
N THR A 28 13.82 9.21 -9.63
CA THR A 28 13.36 10.55 -10.01
C THR A 28 13.50 11.52 -8.84
N MET A 29 14.03 12.73 -9.09
CA MET A 29 14.26 13.74 -8.05
C MET A 29 12.95 14.25 -7.41
N ASP A 30 11.84 14.18 -8.12
CA ASP A 30 10.58 14.77 -7.69
C ASP A 30 9.75 13.86 -6.76
N GLY A 31 10.27 12.71 -6.32
CA GLY A 31 9.56 11.82 -5.39
C GLY A 31 8.58 10.86 -6.06
N ILE A 32 7.59 10.39 -5.30
CA ILE A 32 6.52 9.49 -5.75
C ILE A 32 5.21 10.22 -5.99
N TYR A 33 4.45 9.85 -7.04
CA TYR A 33 3.08 10.32 -7.21
C TYR A 33 2.10 9.17 -7.42
N ILE A 34 1.08 9.11 -6.57
CA ILE A 34 0.07 8.04 -6.59
C ILE A 34 -1.32 8.65 -6.46
N THR A 35 -2.22 8.32 -7.38
CA THR A 35 -3.63 8.76 -7.29
C THR A 35 -4.45 7.87 -6.40
N GLU A 36 -4.17 6.56 -6.35
CA GLU A 36 -5.01 5.61 -5.60
C GLU A 36 -4.22 4.34 -5.28
N ILE A 37 -4.40 3.83 -4.06
CA ILE A 37 -3.89 2.57 -3.55
C ILE A 37 -5.07 1.72 -3.10
N GLU A 38 -5.11 0.48 -3.56
CA GLU A 38 -6.11 -0.48 -3.13
C GLU A 38 -5.43 -1.79 -2.73
N TYR A 39 -5.85 -2.37 -1.62
CA TYR A 39 -5.48 -3.72 -1.23
C TYR A 39 -6.58 -4.70 -1.68
N ILE A 40 -6.22 -5.82 -2.31
CA ILE A 40 -7.20 -6.72 -2.94
C ILE A 40 -7.14 -8.08 -2.26
N GLY A 41 -8.28 -8.59 -1.80
CA GLY A 41 -8.43 -9.88 -1.14
C GLY A 41 -9.74 -10.56 -1.52
N SER A 42 -9.71 -11.83 -1.93
CA SER A 42 -10.92 -12.59 -2.31
C SER A 42 -11.85 -11.85 -3.31
N GLY A 43 -11.26 -11.11 -4.26
CA GLY A 43 -11.99 -10.30 -5.25
C GLY A 43 -12.55 -8.97 -4.74
N ILE A 44 -12.33 -8.64 -3.46
CA ILE A 44 -12.75 -7.40 -2.81
C ILE A 44 -11.59 -6.42 -2.77
N SER A 45 -11.87 -5.14 -3.08
CA SER A 45 -10.93 -4.03 -2.93
C SER A 45 -11.14 -3.31 -1.60
N TYR A 46 -10.03 -3.03 -0.90
CA TYR A 46 -9.96 -2.36 0.38
C TYR A 46 -9.09 -1.10 0.30
N PRO A 47 -9.48 0.00 0.95
CA PRO A 47 -10.76 0.17 1.64
C PRO A 47 -11.93 0.13 0.63
N GLN A 48 -13.12 -0.30 1.06
CA GLN A 48 -14.29 -0.40 0.16
C GLN A 48 -14.89 0.97 -0.17
N THR A 49 -14.69 1.94 0.72
CA THR A 49 -15.03 3.35 0.59
C THR A 49 -13.80 4.21 0.87
N ALA A 50 -13.89 5.53 0.69
CA ALA A 50 -12.82 6.44 1.11
C ALA A 50 -12.41 6.16 2.57
N ALA A 51 -11.10 6.00 2.82
CA ALA A 51 -10.59 5.79 4.17
C ALA A 51 -10.63 7.11 4.97
N PRO A 52 -10.96 7.06 6.27
CA PRO A 52 -10.88 8.24 7.11
C PRO A 52 -9.42 8.69 7.26
N ALA A 53 -9.18 10.00 7.24
CA ALA A 53 -7.82 10.55 7.34
C ALA A 53 -7.04 10.05 8.58
N SER A 54 -7.76 9.76 9.68
CA SER A 54 -7.18 9.25 10.93
C SER A 54 -6.66 7.83 10.84
N SER A 55 -7.06 7.05 9.82
CA SER A 55 -6.55 5.69 9.62
C SER A 55 -5.31 5.65 8.72
N ILE A 56 -4.87 6.79 8.19
CA ILE A 56 -3.77 6.86 7.24
C ILE A 56 -2.61 7.64 7.88
N THR A 57 -1.44 7.02 7.89
CA THR A 57 -0.19 7.69 8.29
C THR A 57 0.80 7.61 7.13
N ALA A 58 1.62 8.65 6.96
CA ALA A 58 2.64 8.68 5.93
C ALA A 58 3.91 9.34 6.48
N LYS A 59 5.05 9.00 5.89
CA LYS A 59 6.34 9.63 6.21
C LYS A 59 6.83 10.43 5.02
N ASN A 60 7.27 11.66 5.34
CA ASN A 60 7.89 12.64 4.45
C ASN A 60 6.93 13.44 3.54
N GLU A 61 5.63 13.43 3.87
CA GLU A 61 4.56 14.15 3.15
C GLU A 61 4.97 15.59 2.82
N LEU A 62 5.02 15.93 1.52
CA LEU A 62 5.55 17.21 1.05
C LEU A 62 4.46 18.26 0.83
N PHE A 63 3.56 18.02 -0.12
CA PHE A 63 2.64 19.06 -0.61
C PHE A 63 1.17 18.64 -0.66
N SER A 64 0.89 17.36 -0.91
CA SER A 64 -0.47 16.83 -1.08
C SER A 64 -0.88 15.95 0.09
N SER A 65 -2.18 15.90 0.37
CA SER A 65 -2.71 15.05 1.45
C SER A 65 -2.58 13.55 1.12
N LYS A 66 -1.99 12.75 2.01
CA LYS A 66 -1.99 11.27 1.96
C LYS A 66 -3.36 10.63 1.78
N ASN A 67 -4.43 11.34 2.15
CA ASN A 67 -5.80 10.85 2.07
C ASN A 67 -6.22 10.57 0.63
N VAL A 68 -5.67 11.31 -0.33
CA VAL A 68 -6.02 11.13 -1.75
C VAL A 68 -5.58 9.77 -2.28
N ALA A 69 -4.60 9.11 -1.65
CA ALA A 69 -4.19 7.77 -2.04
C ALA A 69 -5.18 6.66 -1.62
N PHE A 70 -6.21 6.99 -0.84
CA PHE A 70 -7.21 6.02 -0.35
C PHE A 70 -8.63 6.62 -0.35
N ASP A 71 -8.92 7.56 -1.26
CA ASP A 71 -10.21 8.24 -1.31
C ASP A 71 -11.20 7.61 -2.29
N LYS A 72 -10.83 6.50 -2.95
CA LYS A 72 -11.61 5.81 -3.99
C LYS A 72 -11.87 6.67 -5.22
N SER A 73 -10.97 7.59 -5.53
CA SER A 73 -11.06 8.46 -6.69
C SER A 73 -9.70 8.61 -7.38
N THR A 74 -9.64 8.24 -8.65
CA THR A 74 -8.44 8.44 -9.49
C THR A 74 -8.35 9.87 -10.06
N SER A 75 -9.23 10.79 -9.67
CA SER A 75 -9.35 12.13 -10.26
C SER A 75 -9.32 13.29 -9.24
N SER A 76 -9.25 12.99 -7.95
CA SER A 76 -9.30 13.94 -6.83
C SER A 76 -7.94 14.59 -6.54
N GLY A 77 -6.86 13.97 -7.03
CA GLY A 77 -5.50 14.47 -6.86
C GLY A 77 -4.48 13.34 -6.91
N GLN A 78 -3.26 13.66 -6.46
CA GLN A 78 -2.17 12.70 -6.32
C GLN A 78 -1.50 12.93 -4.97
N TRP A 79 -1.22 11.85 -4.25
CA TRP A 79 -0.33 11.86 -3.11
C TRP A 79 1.10 11.95 -3.64
N HIS A 80 1.86 12.89 -3.10
CA HIS A 80 3.20 13.30 -3.48
C HIS A 80 4.10 13.31 -2.24
N ASP A 81 5.15 12.50 -2.29
CA ASP A 81 6.09 12.32 -1.18
C ASP A 81 7.54 12.24 -1.65
N GLY A 82 8.46 12.72 -0.83
CA GLY A 82 9.90 12.58 -1.04
C GLY A 82 10.35 11.13 -0.82
N THR A 83 11.62 10.81 -1.10
CA THR A 83 12.16 9.47 -0.84
C THR A 83 13.36 9.51 0.11
N PRO A 84 13.47 8.57 1.08
CA PRO A 84 12.58 7.44 1.33
C PRO A 84 11.23 7.86 1.95
N SER A 85 10.13 7.22 1.55
CA SER A 85 8.79 7.44 2.14
C SER A 85 8.05 6.14 2.35
N TRP A 86 6.95 6.23 3.09
CA TRP A 86 5.98 5.15 3.20
C TRP A 86 4.60 5.72 3.49
N ILE A 87 3.57 4.93 3.17
CA ILE A 87 2.19 5.19 3.58
C ILE A 87 1.60 3.92 4.19
N THR A 88 0.91 4.08 5.31
CA THR A 88 0.29 3.01 6.07
C THR A 88 -1.18 3.30 6.24
N ILE A 89 -2.02 2.29 5.99
CA ILE A 89 -3.44 2.29 6.34
C ILE A 89 -3.70 1.33 7.51
N ASP A 90 -4.48 1.79 8.48
CA ASP A 90 -5.04 1.01 9.59
C ASP A 90 -6.49 0.65 9.28
N PHE A 91 -6.77 -0.63 9.01
CA PHE A 91 -8.14 -1.10 8.77
C PHE A 91 -8.98 -1.27 10.05
N GLY A 92 -8.39 -1.07 11.23
CA GLY A 92 -9.04 -1.27 12.51
C GLY A 92 -9.07 -2.75 12.95
N ALA A 93 -9.13 -2.96 14.27
CA ALA A 93 -9.06 -4.31 14.84
C ALA A 93 -10.30 -5.17 14.55
N THR A 94 -11.45 -4.56 14.25
CA THR A 94 -12.72 -5.26 13.97
C THR A 94 -12.87 -5.66 12.50
N THR A 95 -12.01 -5.14 11.62
CA THR A 95 -12.09 -5.30 10.17
C THR A 95 -10.72 -5.62 9.59
N PRO A 96 -10.01 -6.64 10.10
CA PRO A 96 -8.74 -7.03 9.51
C PRO A 96 -8.97 -7.52 8.07
N VAL A 97 -8.01 -7.23 7.20
CA VAL A 97 -8.09 -7.49 5.77
C VAL A 97 -7.15 -8.63 5.42
N GLU A 98 -7.62 -9.53 4.57
CA GLU A 98 -6.84 -10.60 3.96
C GLU A 98 -6.48 -10.21 2.51
N ALA A 99 -5.53 -9.30 2.33
CA ALA A 99 -5.11 -8.92 0.99
C ALA A 99 -4.09 -9.91 0.44
N THR A 100 -4.23 -10.20 -0.85
CA THR A 100 -3.36 -11.05 -1.68
C THR A 100 -2.68 -10.25 -2.79
N ALA A 101 -3.07 -8.99 -2.99
CA ALA A 101 -2.43 -8.07 -3.91
C ALA A 101 -2.57 -6.62 -3.46
N VAL A 102 -1.75 -5.75 -4.05
CA VAL A 102 -1.93 -4.30 -4.02
C VAL A 102 -2.16 -3.81 -5.46
N ALA A 103 -3.11 -2.92 -5.66
CA ALA A 103 -3.22 -2.12 -6.87
C ALA A 103 -2.72 -0.70 -6.59
N ILE A 104 -1.94 -0.19 -7.53
CA ILE A 104 -1.42 1.18 -7.49
C ILE A 104 -1.86 1.84 -8.79
N THR A 105 -2.48 3.00 -8.66
CA THR A 105 -2.78 3.88 -9.79
C THR A 105 -1.89 5.11 -9.69
N ILE A 106 -1.06 5.32 -10.71
CA ILE A 106 -0.25 6.54 -10.86
C ILE A 106 -1.10 7.64 -11.48
N GLY A 107 -0.62 8.88 -11.52
CA GLY A 107 -1.34 9.98 -12.20
C GLY A 107 -0.47 10.73 -13.21
N PRO A 108 -0.92 11.91 -13.67
CA PRO A 108 -0.31 12.57 -14.82
C PRO A 108 1.01 13.29 -14.53
N MET A 109 1.35 13.57 -13.27
CA MET A 109 2.52 14.37 -12.91
C MET A 109 3.87 13.60 -12.95
N GLY A 110 3.86 12.30 -13.24
CA GLY A 110 5.06 11.46 -13.27
C GLY A 110 5.51 11.00 -11.88
N GLY A 111 6.82 10.82 -11.68
CA GLY A 111 7.40 10.25 -10.44
C GLY A 111 6.78 8.89 -10.09
N ASP A 112 6.60 8.06 -11.10
CA ASP A 112 5.96 6.77 -10.96
C ASP A 112 6.84 5.81 -10.14
N PRO A 113 6.27 5.04 -9.19
CA PRO A 113 7.07 4.16 -8.35
C PRO A 113 7.77 3.06 -9.16
N ASN A 114 9.11 3.05 -9.17
CA ASN A 114 9.89 2.00 -9.83
C ASN A 114 10.31 0.87 -8.87
N MET A 115 10.35 1.17 -7.57
CA MET A 115 10.77 0.28 -6.51
C MET A 115 9.94 0.54 -5.26
N PHE A 116 9.36 -0.53 -4.70
CA PHE A 116 8.55 -0.47 -3.50
C PHE A 116 8.42 -1.86 -2.85
N SER A 117 7.98 -1.87 -1.59
CA SER A 117 7.57 -3.09 -0.89
C SER A 117 6.23 -2.91 -0.20
N VAL A 118 5.49 -4.01 -0.05
CA VAL A 118 4.30 -4.07 0.80
C VAL A 118 4.60 -4.90 2.02
N GLU A 119 4.27 -4.36 3.17
CA GLU A 119 4.44 -4.97 4.48
C GLU A 119 3.12 -4.96 5.22
N CYS A 120 2.88 -5.99 6.04
CA CYS A 120 1.64 -6.13 6.80
C CYS A 120 1.96 -6.34 8.28
N SER A 121 1.06 -5.89 9.15
CA SER A 121 1.24 -5.98 10.59
C SER A 121 -0.09 -6.13 11.32
N HIS A 122 -0.08 -6.81 12.47
CA HIS A 122 -1.21 -6.85 13.38
C HIS A 122 -1.16 -5.74 14.44
N ASP A 123 0.03 -5.21 14.74
CA ASP A 123 0.32 -4.36 15.91
C ASP A 123 1.01 -3.03 15.55
N ASN A 124 1.26 -2.77 14.26
CA ASN A 124 2.00 -1.62 13.74
C ASN A 124 3.48 -1.53 14.22
N ALA A 125 4.01 -2.62 14.78
CA ALA A 125 5.37 -2.70 15.32
C ALA A 125 6.17 -3.82 14.66
N THR A 126 5.56 -4.99 14.50
CA THR A 126 6.13 -6.17 13.86
C THR A 126 5.58 -6.28 12.44
N TRP A 127 6.46 -6.29 11.45
CA TRP A 127 6.08 -6.23 10.03
C TRP A 127 6.53 -7.47 9.28
N VAL A 128 5.64 -8.01 8.46
CA VAL A 128 5.92 -9.11 7.52
C VAL A 128 5.91 -8.54 6.11
N THR A 129 7.01 -8.70 5.37
CA THR A 129 7.04 -8.31 3.95
C THR A 129 6.25 -9.31 3.12
N ARG A 130 5.26 -8.83 2.36
CA ARG A 130 4.42 -9.64 1.46
C ARG A 130 4.74 -9.43 -0.01
N LEU A 131 5.45 -8.35 -0.34
CA LEU A 131 5.85 -8.02 -1.70
C LEU A 131 7.09 -7.13 -1.67
N ALA A 132 8.02 -7.39 -2.58
CA ALA A 132 9.06 -6.44 -2.97
C ALA A 132 9.17 -6.38 -4.49
N ARG A 133 9.23 -5.17 -5.05
CA ARG A 133 9.34 -4.91 -6.48
C ARG A 133 10.46 -3.92 -6.75
N SER A 134 11.15 -4.12 -7.86
CA SER A 134 12.13 -3.22 -8.44
C SER A 134 12.02 -3.26 -9.96
N GLY A 135 12.39 -2.18 -10.62
CA GLY A 135 12.31 -2.07 -12.09
C GLY A 135 10.89 -2.07 -12.64
N VAL A 136 9.90 -1.67 -11.83
CA VAL A 136 8.52 -1.50 -12.31
C VAL A 136 8.49 -0.36 -13.32
N THR A 137 7.85 -0.61 -14.46
CA THR A 137 7.70 0.37 -15.54
C THR A 137 6.23 0.73 -15.73
N TRP A 138 5.98 2.00 -16.02
CA TRP A 138 4.66 2.54 -16.29
C TRP A 138 4.63 3.09 -17.72
N THR A 139 3.60 2.73 -18.48
CA THR A 139 3.55 2.98 -19.93
C THR A 139 2.63 4.13 -20.31
N SER A 140 1.81 4.62 -19.38
CA SER A 140 0.87 5.72 -19.59
C SER A 140 0.53 6.40 -18.27
N SER A 141 0.19 7.69 -18.33
CA SER A 141 -0.42 8.38 -17.19
C SER A 141 -1.74 7.72 -16.77
N ASN A 142 -2.11 7.85 -15.50
CA ASN A 142 -3.33 7.25 -14.94
C ASN A 142 -3.38 5.72 -15.04
N GLN A 143 -2.24 5.05 -15.26
CA GLN A 143 -2.20 3.61 -15.34
C GLN A 143 -2.40 2.99 -13.97
N ARG A 144 -3.25 1.96 -13.92
CA ARG A 144 -3.42 1.08 -12.78
C ARG A 144 -2.69 -0.25 -13.02
N GLN A 145 -1.84 -0.65 -12.09
CA GLN A 145 -1.20 -1.97 -12.07
C GLN A 145 -1.53 -2.72 -10.79
N VAL A 146 -1.66 -4.05 -10.88
CA VAL A 146 -1.93 -4.94 -9.73
C VAL A 146 -0.72 -5.83 -9.52
N PHE A 147 -0.24 -5.88 -8.28
CA PHE A 147 0.91 -6.67 -7.86
C PHE A 147 0.49 -7.69 -6.81
N ASN A 148 0.51 -8.96 -7.19
CA ASN A 148 0.23 -10.06 -6.27
C ASN A 148 1.35 -10.19 -5.24
N PHE A 149 0.97 -10.46 -4.00
CA PHE A 149 1.87 -10.80 -2.92
C PHE A 149 2.51 -12.16 -3.19
N THR A 150 3.75 -12.32 -2.72
CA THR A 150 4.42 -13.62 -2.76
C THR A 150 3.90 -14.48 -1.62
N ALA A 151 3.71 -15.77 -1.90
CA ALA A 151 3.39 -16.78 -0.89
C ALA A 151 4.54 -16.93 0.12
#